data_AF-A0A5F8G7J3-F1
#
_entry.id   AF-A0A5F8G7J3-F1
#
_cell.length_a   1.000
_cell.length_b   1.000
_cell.length_c   1.000
_cell.angle_alpha   90.00
_cell.angle_beta   90.00
_cell.angle_gamma   90.00
#
_symmetry.space_group_name_H-M   'P 1'
#
loop_
_entity.id
_entity.type
_entity.pdbx_description
1 polymer ?
#
loop_
_entity_poly.entity_id
_entity_poly.type
_entity_poly.pdbx_seq_one_letter_code
_entity_poly.pdbx_strand_id
1 'polypeptide(L)'
;MDGHPIPSSFLTESLELELETEWCRPPCFSCASDGRKHFSPDSHLASGSLKRLMLSLDPLPTNFEEDIVELFDFQWVTEIALVNSSRDLFSLCRQQIYKLETLLQTTGDLGQASALHSEANNIRHRCVMFLHYVKVFIFRYLRIHETENDVPLHPYEVLEAQLPSVLVEELHGLILYTGRLSDHPSVTPGAFIVQNQIKFAQPTLYKPDSSV
;
A
#
# COMPACT_ATOMS: atom_id res chain seq x y z
N MET A 1 26.75 -39.03 -15.28
CA MET A 1 27.04 -37.68 -14.74
C MET A 1 25.75 -36.91 -14.85
N ASP A 2 24.93 -36.99 -13.80
CA ASP A 2 23.59 -36.42 -13.77
C ASP A 2 23.67 -35.02 -13.17
N GLY A 3 23.47 -34.01 -14.02
CA GLY A 3 23.36 -32.62 -13.60
C GLY A 3 21.93 -32.33 -13.17
N HIS A 4 21.70 -32.16 -11.86
CA HIS A 4 20.45 -31.60 -11.36
C HIS A 4 20.33 -30.13 -11.79
N PRO A 5 19.18 -29.68 -12.33
CA PRO A 5 18.92 -28.26 -12.49
C PRO A 5 18.67 -27.65 -11.11
N ILE A 6 19.51 -26.69 -10.75
CA ILE A 6 19.32 -25.84 -9.56
C ILE A 6 18.01 -25.07 -9.78
N PRO A 7 16.99 -25.17 -8.90
CA PRO A 7 15.80 -24.35 -9.02
C PRO A 7 16.20 -22.89 -8.87
N SER A 8 15.86 -22.12 -9.90
CA SER A 8 16.15 -20.69 -10.04
C SER A 8 15.60 -19.90 -8.87
N SER A 9 16.50 -19.43 -7.98
CA SER A 9 16.18 -18.53 -6.86
C SER A 9 15.39 -17.29 -7.30
N PHE A 10 15.61 -16.83 -8.54
CA PHE A 10 14.91 -15.69 -9.15
C PHE A 10 13.39 -15.88 -9.28
N LEU A 11 12.88 -17.10 -9.42
CA LEU A 11 11.42 -17.32 -9.56
C LEU A 11 10.72 -17.25 -8.21
N THR A 12 11.41 -17.67 -7.15
CA THR A 12 10.92 -17.63 -5.77
C THR A 12 10.84 -16.18 -5.28
N GLU A 13 11.89 -15.40 -5.56
CA GLU A 13 11.95 -13.97 -5.22
C GLU A 13 10.86 -13.15 -5.95
N SER A 14 10.54 -13.53 -7.20
CA SER A 14 9.46 -12.89 -7.97
C SER A 14 8.06 -13.24 -7.46
N LEU A 15 7.86 -14.43 -6.89
CA LEU A 15 6.59 -14.87 -6.30
C LEU A 15 6.39 -14.29 -4.89
N GLU A 16 7.47 -14.22 -4.09
CA GLU A 16 7.46 -13.55 -2.78
C GLU A 16 7.16 -12.06 -2.93
N LEU A 17 7.77 -11.39 -3.92
CA LEU A 17 7.49 -9.99 -4.25
C LEU A 17 6.04 -9.78 -4.73
N GLU A 18 5.46 -10.74 -5.46
CA GLU A 18 4.06 -10.70 -5.91
C GLU A 18 3.06 -10.88 -4.76
N LEU A 19 3.35 -11.76 -3.79
CA LEU A 19 2.53 -11.98 -2.60
C LEU A 19 2.56 -10.76 -1.65
N GLU A 20 3.73 -10.12 -1.50
CA GLU A 20 3.87 -8.88 -0.72
C GLU A 20 3.18 -7.67 -1.40
N THR A 21 3.10 -7.64 -2.74
CA THR A 21 2.43 -6.55 -3.45
C THR A 21 0.91 -6.65 -3.50
N GLU A 22 0.33 -7.79 -3.11
CA GLU A 22 -1.10 -8.03 -3.17
C GLU A 22 -1.90 -7.06 -2.28
N TRP A 23 -1.30 -6.63 -1.16
CA TRP A 23 -1.93 -5.71 -0.20
C TRP A 23 -1.89 -4.26 -0.68
N CYS A 24 -0.98 -3.92 -1.59
CA CYS A 24 -0.77 -2.55 -2.07
C CYS A 24 -1.52 -2.25 -3.37
N ARG A 25 -2.16 -3.26 -3.97
CA ARG A 25 -3.03 -3.04 -5.11
C ARG A 25 -4.32 -2.39 -4.57
N PRO A 26 -4.80 -1.29 -5.17
CA PRO A 26 -6.10 -0.75 -4.80
C PRO A 26 -7.11 -1.90 -4.88
N PRO A 27 -8.04 -2.04 -3.91
CA PRO A 27 -8.99 -3.15 -3.91
C PRO A 27 -9.77 -3.12 -5.22
N CYS A 28 -9.35 -3.96 -6.16
CA CYS A 28 -10.04 -4.20 -7.39
C CYS A 28 -11.10 -5.22 -7.04
N PHE A 29 -12.37 -4.88 -7.17
CA PHE A 29 -13.42 -5.88 -7.05
C PHE A 29 -13.28 -6.86 -8.21
N SER A 30 -12.52 -7.93 -7.98
CA SER A 30 -12.24 -8.95 -8.97
C SER A 30 -13.20 -10.11 -8.75
N CYS A 31 -14.16 -10.23 -9.67
CA CYS A 31 -14.92 -11.45 -9.90
C CYS A 31 -14.22 -12.34 -10.93
N ALA A 32 -12.92 -12.13 -11.19
CA ALA A 32 -12.18 -12.90 -12.18
C ALA A 32 -12.21 -14.37 -11.76
N SER A 33 -12.95 -15.14 -12.54
CA SER A 33 -12.94 -16.60 -12.55
C SER A 33 -11.85 -16.99 -13.54
N ASP A 34 -10.90 -17.85 -13.16
CA ASP A 34 -9.72 -18.22 -13.97
C ASP A 34 -10.07 -19.10 -15.20
N GLY A 35 -11.22 -18.87 -15.83
CA GLY A 35 -11.77 -19.69 -16.90
C GLY A 35 -12.17 -21.12 -16.47
N ARG A 36 -11.74 -21.57 -15.29
CA ARG A 36 -12.25 -22.73 -14.57
C ARG A 36 -13.45 -22.28 -13.74
N LYS A 37 -14.37 -23.18 -13.37
CA LYS A 37 -15.59 -22.85 -12.60
C LYS A 37 -15.33 -22.37 -11.15
N HIS A 38 -14.14 -21.90 -10.84
CA HIS A 38 -13.69 -21.54 -9.51
C HIS A 38 -13.07 -20.13 -9.54
N PHE A 39 -13.47 -19.31 -8.58
CA PHE A 39 -12.83 -18.03 -8.32
C PHE A 39 -11.39 -18.26 -7.84
N SER A 40 -10.49 -17.31 -8.15
CA SER A 40 -9.17 -17.28 -7.52
C SER A 40 -9.33 -17.28 -5.99
N PRO A 41 -8.50 -18.03 -5.24
CA PRO A 41 -8.59 -18.12 -3.77
C PRO A 41 -8.49 -16.75 -3.09
N ASP A 42 -7.75 -15.82 -3.71
CA ASP A 42 -7.50 -14.47 -3.20
C ASP A 42 -8.61 -13.48 -3.58
N SER A 43 -9.59 -13.91 -4.39
CA SER A 43 -10.76 -13.11 -4.72
C SER A 43 -11.62 -12.84 -3.47
N HIS A 44 -12.35 -11.71 -3.48
CA HIS A 44 -13.22 -11.32 -2.36
C HIS A 44 -14.35 -12.34 -2.09
N LEU A 45 -14.73 -13.12 -3.11
CA LEU A 45 -15.74 -14.17 -3.04
C LEU A 45 -15.20 -15.49 -2.49
N ALA A 46 -13.97 -15.88 -2.85
CA ALA A 46 -13.35 -17.11 -2.38
C ALA A 46 -12.71 -16.98 -1.00
N SER A 47 -12.04 -15.86 -0.72
CA SER A 47 -11.37 -15.58 0.57
C SER A 47 -12.32 -15.38 1.76
N GLY A 48 -13.63 -15.30 1.50
CA GLY A 48 -14.66 -15.02 2.51
C GLY A 48 -14.67 -13.58 3.02
N SER A 49 -13.84 -12.69 2.45
CA SER A 49 -13.75 -11.28 2.86
C SER A 49 -15.09 -10.55 2.72
N LEU A 50 -15.82 -10.78 1.62
CA LEU A 50 -17.16 -10.20 1.45
C LEU A 50 -18.15 -10.72 2.49
N LYS A 51 -18.12 -12.02 2.79
CA LYS A 51 -18.99 -12.62 3.81
C LYS A 51 -18.72 -12.04 5.19
N ARG A 52 -17.45 -11.87 5.58
CA ARG A 52 -17.07 -11.26 6.87
C ARG A 52 -17.55 -9.82 6.95
N LEU A 53 -17.36 -9.03 5.90
CA LEU A 53 -17.85 -7.65 5.83
C LEU A 53 -19.38 -7.56 5.99
N MET A 54 -20.14 -8.41 5.30
CA MET A 54 -21.62 -8.43 5.42
C MET A 54 -22.10 -8.84 6.81
N LEU A 55 -21.28 -9.56 7.56
CA LEU A 55 -21.58 -10.00 8.93
C LEU A 55 -20.93 -9.11 9.99
N SER A 56 -20.32 -7.98 9.59
CA SER A 56 -19.57 -7.09 10.49
C SER A 56 -18.49 -7.81 11.30
N LEU A 57 -17.91 -8.87 10.72
CA LEU A 57 -16.80 -9.62 11.29
C LEU A 57 -15.47 -9.01 10.87
N ASP A 58 -14.42 -9.41 11.58
CA ASP A 58 -13.06 -8.96 11.30
C ASP A 58 -12.74 -9.14 9.81
N PRO A 59 -12.41 -8.07 9.08
CA PRO A 59 -12.11 -8.17 7.66
C PRO A 59 -10.83 -8.98 7.38
N LEU A 60 -9.89 -9.01 8.33
CA LEU A 60 -8.54 -9.58 8.18
C LEU A 60 -8.17 -10.45 9.40
N PRO A 61 -8.90 -11.54 9.68
CA PRO A 61 -8.80 -12.29 10.94
C PRO A 61 -7.41 -12.86 11.20
N THR A 62 -6.68 -13.26 10.16
CA THR A 62 -5.33 -13.86 10.25
C THR A 62 -4.19 -12.86 10.31
N ASN A 63 -4.47 -11.57 10.14
CA ASN A 63 -3.45 -10.53 10.12
C ASN A 63 -3.23 -9.97 11.52
N PHE A 64 -1.99 -9.63 11.85
CA PHE A 64 -1.62 -9.02 13.14
C PHE A 64 -2.10 -9.86 14.35
N GLU A 65 -2.02 -11.19 14.25
CA GLU A 65 -2.29 -12.11 15.36
C GLU A 65 -1.09 -12.20 16.34
N GLU A 66 0.10 -11.84 15.88
CA GLU A 66 1.32 -11.88 16.68
C GLU A 66 1.38 -10.73 17.70
N ASP A 67 2.02 -10.97 18.84
CA ASP A 67 2.22 -9.96 19.90
C ASP A 67 3.07 -8.77 19.44
N ILE A 68 3.91 -8.99 18.42
CA ILE A 68 4.81 -7.99 17.84
C ILE A 68 4.48 -7.81 16.37
N VAL A 69 4.35 -6.55 15.95
CA VAL A 69 4.22 -6.16 14.54
C VAL A 69 5.43 -5.33 14.14
N GLU A 70 5.98 -5.62 12.96
CA GLU A 70 7.01 -4.78 12.36
C GLU A 70 6.37 -3.69 11.51
N LEU A 71 6.57 -2.42 11.90
CA LEU A 71 6.09 -1.25 11.16
C LEU A 71 7.24 -0.26 11.01
N PHE A 72 7.49 0.14 9.76
CA PHE A 72 8.55 1.09 9.40
C PHE A 72 9.95 0.68 9.89
N ASP A 73 10.28 -0.61 9.82
CA ASP A 73 11.54 -1.22 10.30
C ASP A 73 11.73 -1.20 11.83
N PHE A 74 10.65 -0.97 12.59
CA PHE A 74 10.64 -1.04 14.05
C PHE A 74 9.66 -2.12 14.53
N GLN A 75 9.99 -2.74 15.66
CA GLN A 75 9.12 -3.69 16.33
C GLN A 75 8.21 -2.99 17.34
N TRP A 76 6.92 -3.28 17.28
CA TRP A 76 5.88 -2.67 18.09
C TRP A 76 5.03 -3.74 18.76
N VAL A 77 4.59 -3.50 19.99
CA VAL A 77 3.62 -4.39 20.65
C VAL A 77 2.25 -4.17 20.02
N THR A 78 1.74 -5.18 19.31
CA THR A 78 0.60 -5.09 18.38
C THR A 78 -0.64 -4.46 19.03
N GLU A 79 -1.00 -4.88 20.23
CA GLU A 79 -2.22 -4.47 20.93
C GLU A 79 -2.18 -3.04 21.49
N ILE A 80 -1.00 -2.49 21.78
CA ILE A 80 -0.88 -1.22 22.52
C ILE A 80 -0.15 -0.13 21.75
N ALA A 81 0.51 -0.46 20.64
CA ALA A 81 1.37 0.48 19.92
C ALA A 81 0.62 1.71 19.42
N LEU A 82 -0.61 1.54 18.92
CA LEU A 82 -1.39 2.67 18.44
C LEU A 82 -1.83 3.60 19.57
N VAL A 83 -2.12 3.08 20.77
CA VAL A 83 -2.46 3.89 21.96
C VAL A 83 -1.23 4.64 22.46
N ASN A 84 -0.10 3.94 22.63
CA ASN A 84 1.10 4.51 23.23
C ASN A 84 1.88 5.43 22.30
N SER A 85 1.83 5.19 20.99
CA SER A 85 2.75 5.79 20.02
C SER A 85 2.06 6.21 18.73
N SER A 86 0.78 6.58 18.79
CA SER A 86 0.01 7.10 17.65
C SER A 86 0.78 8.17 16.87
N ARG A 87 1.21 9.25 17.54
CA ARG A 87 1.91 10.36 16.88
C ARG A 87 3.20 9.93 16.20
N ASP A 88 3.97 9.04 16.83
CA ASP A 88 5.23 8.54 16.28
C ASP A 88 4.98 7.69 15.03
N LEU A 89 4.05 6.73 15.11
CA LEU A 89 3.66 5.87 13.98
C LEU A 89 3.16 6.67 12.78
N PHE A 90 2.29 7.65 13.02
CA PHE A 90 1.82 8.54 11.95
C PHE A 90 2.91 9.47 11.43
N SER A 91 3.86 9.89 12.26
CA SER A 91 5.03 10.65 11.80
C SER A 91 5.93 9.82 10.88
N LEU A 92 6.17 8.55 11.20
CA LEU A 92 6.92 7.62 10.36
C LEU A 92 6.22 7.42 9.02
N CYS A 93 4.90 7.24 9.03
CA CYS A 93 4.10 7.18 7.80
C CYS A 93 4.27 8.44 6.95
N ARG A 94 4.17 9.63 7.54
CA ARG A 94 4.41 10.91 6.83
C ARG A 94 5.82 11.01 6.26
N GLN A 95 6.83 10.52 6.96
CA GLN A 95 8.21 10.50 6.46
C GLN A 95 8.33 9.63 5.20
N GLN A 96 7.65 8.46 5.17
CA GLN A 96 7.62 7.62 3.97
C GLN A 96 6.94 8.35 2.80
N ILE A 97 5.80 9.02 3.04
CA ILE A 97 5.11 9.81 2.02
C ILE A 97 6.00 10.95 1.48
N TYR A 98 6.73 11.64 2.36
CA TYR A 98 7.67 12.70 1.95
C TYR A 98 8.86 12.14 1.14
N LYS A 99 9.36 10.96 1.52
CA LYS A 99 10.38 10.25 0.74
C LYS A 99 9.87 9.95 -0.67
N LEU A 100 8.62 9.51 -0.80
CA LEU A 100 7.99 9.27 -2.10
C LEU A 100 7.87 10.56 -2.94
N GLU A 101 7.48 11.67 -2.31
CA GLU A 101 7.44 13.00 -2.96
C GLU A 101 8.80 13.38 -3.53
N THR A 102 9.86 13.16 -2.75
CA THR A 102 11.23 13.46 -3.16
C THR A 102 11.66 12.60 -4.35
N LEU A 103 11.29 11.31 -4.36
CA LEU A 103 11.58 10.42 -5.49
C LEU A 103 10.93 10.91 -6.79
N LEU A 104 9.68 11.39 -6.73
CA LEU A 104 8.96 11.93 -7.88
C LEU A 104 9.61 13.19 -8.48
N GLN A 105 10.42 13.92 -7.72
CA GLN A 105 11.16 15.08 -8.22
C GLN A 105 12.46 14.69 -8.94
N THR A 106 12.98 13.48 -8.68
CA THR A 106 14.27 12.99 -9.20
C THR A 106 14.16 12.17 -10.49
N THR A 107 12.95 11.91 -11.01
CA THR A 107 12.67 11.01 -12.15
C THR A 107 13.17 11.48 -13.53
N GLY A 108 14.12 12.41 -13.62
CA GLY A 108 14.71 12.88 -14.88
C GLY A 108 15.68 11.88 -15.53
N ASP A 109 16.26 10.96 -14.77
CA ASP A 109 17.27 10.02 -15.26
C ASP A 109 16.69 8.62 -15.53
N LEU A 110 16.43 8.33 -16.81
CA LEU A 110 15.85 7.07 -17.30
C LEU A 110 16.64 5.81 -16.85
N GLY A 111 17.94 5.95 -16.59
CA GLY A 111 18.82 4.86 -16.16
C GLY A 111 18.56 4.34 -14.75
N GLN A 112 17.86 5.10 -13.90
CA GLN A 112 17.50 4.70 -12.52
C GLN A 112 16.01 4.38 -12.34
N ALA A 113 15.23 4.40 -13.43
CA ALA A 113 13.77 4.27 -13.36
C ALA A 113 13.29 2.99 -12.66
N SER A 114 13.98 1.86 -12.83
CA SER A 114 13.62 0.59 -12.18
C SER A 114 13.86 0.63 -10.66
N ALA A 115 14.99 1.18 -10.21
CA ALA A 115 15.30 1.33 -8.79
C ALA A 115 14.35 2.31 -8.10
N LEU A 116 14.07 3.45 -8.75
CA LEU A 116 13.10 4.43 -8.26
C LEU A 116 11.68 3.83 -8.16
N HIS A 117 11.28 3.02 -9.13
CA HIS A 117 9.98 2.34 -9.11
C HIS A 117 9.89 1.29 -7.99
N SER A 118 10.94 0.49 -7.81
CA SER A 118 11.02 -0.49 -6.72
C SER A 118 10.91 0.18 -5.35
N GLU A 119 11.65 1.27 -5.16
CA GLU A 119 11.62 2.05 -3.91
C GLU A 119 10.25 2.67 -3.65
N ALA A 120 9.63 3.26 -4.69
CA ALA A 120 8.29 3.81 -4.59
C ALA A 120 7.24 2.75 -4.23
N ASN A 121 7.37 1.54 -4.78
CA ASN A 121 6.51 0.41 -4.43
C ASN A 121 6.72 -0.03 -2.98
N ASN A 122 7.96 -0.10 -2.50
CA ASN A 122 8.26 -0.45 -1.10
C ASN A 122 7.67 0.58 -0.13
N ILE A 123 7.84 1.87 -0.41
CA ILE A 123 7.22 2.95 0.36
C ILE A 123 5.69 2.81 0.39
N ARG A 124 5.06 2.58 -0.77
CA ARG A 124 3.61 2.35 -0.84
C ARG A 124 3.21 1.16 0.03
N HIS A 125 3.96 0.08 -0.01
CA HIS A 125 3.70 -1.12 0.78
C HIS A 125 3.72 -0.82 2.28
N ARG A 126 4.77 -0.17 2.78
CA ARG A 126 4.88 0.22 4.20
C ARG A 126 3.72 1.10 4.66
N CYS A 127 3.32 2.07 3.85
CA CYS A 127 2.18 2.93 4.16
C CYS A 127 0.85 2.16 4.22
N VAL A 128 0.61 1.25 3.27
CA VAL A 128 -0.62 0.44 3.24
C VAL A 128 -0.67 -0.57 4.37
N MET A 129 0.46 -1.23 4.67
CA MET A 129 0.63 -2.10 5.84
C MET A 129 0.21 -1.39 7.13
N PHE A 130 0.71 -0.18 7.34
CA PHE A 130 0.33 0.63 8.50
C PHE A 130 -1.15 0.98 8.53
N LEU A 131 -1.76 1.36 7.41
CA LEU A 131 -3.20 1.65 7.36
C LEU A 131 -4.07 0.40 7.62
N HIS A 132 -3.64 -0.77 7.17
CA HIS A 132 -4.28 -2.03 7.53
C HIS A 132 -4.15 -2.33 9.02
N TYR A 133 -2.97 -2.10 9.61
CA TYR A 133 -2.78 -2.21 11.05
C TYR A 133 -3.77 -1.31 11.81
N VAL A 134 -3.89 -0.02 11.43
CA VAL A 134 -4.85 0.91 12.04
C VAL A 134 -6.29 0.39 11.92
N LYS A 135 -6.69 -0.10 10.75
CA LYS A 135 -8.03 -0.67 10.53
C LYS A 135 -8.31 -1.88 11.41
N VAL A 136 -7.38 -2.82 11.50
CA VAL A 136 -7.50 -4.02 12.34
C VAL A 136 -7.50 -3.64 13.82
N PHE A 137 -6.65 -2.69 14.21
CA PHE A 137 -6.61 -2.17 15.57
C PHE A 137 -7.96 -1.60 16.01
N ILE A 138 -8.57 -0.74 15.17
CA ILE A 138 -9.89 -0.17 15.45
C ILE A 138 -10.94 -1.27 15.62
N PHE A 139 -10.89 -2.30 14.79
CA PHE A 139 -11.86 -3.39 14.86
C PHE A 139 -11.70 -4.26 16.12
N ARG A 140 -10.46 -4.56 16.52
CA ARG A 140 -10.16 -5.54 17.59
C ARG A 140 -9.99 -4.93 18.98
N TYR A 141 -9.35 -3.77 19.06
CA TYR A 141 -8.80 -3.27 20.33
C TYR A 141 -9.41 -1.92 20.74
N LEU A 142 -9.97 -1.15 19.81
CA LEU A 142 -10.55 0.15 20.17
C LEU A 142 -11.85 -0.05 20.95
N ARG A 143 -11.79 0.23 22.25
CA ARG A 143 -12.95 0.25 23.14
C ARG A 143 -13.60 1.62 23.10
N ILE A 144 -14.89 1.66 22.76
CA ILE A 144 -15.69 2.89 22.89
C ILE A 144 -16.26 2.89 24.31
N HIS A 145 -15.75 3.75 25.18
CA HIS A 145 -16.33 3.93 26.51
C HIS A 145 -17.67 4.64 26.38
N GLU A 146 -18.77 3.96 26.73
CA GLU A 146 -20.06 4.61 26.94
C GLU A 146 -19.93 5.50 28.20
N THR A 147 -20.07 6.79 27.99
CA THR A 147 -19.87 7.82 29.02
C THR A 147 -20.96 7.75 30.09
N GLU A 148 -20.80 6.87 31.09
CA GLU A 148 -21.49 6.99 32.37
C GLU A 148 -20.52 6.62 33.52
N ASN A 149 -19.78 7.62 34.00
CA ASN A 149 -19.22 7.76 35.36
C ASN A 149 -17.83 7.21 35.72
N ASP A 150 -17.10 6.49 34.87
CA ASP A 150 -15.72 6.12 35.21
C ASP A 150 -14.71 7.17 34.74
N VAL A 151 -14.17 7.94 35.71
CA VAL A 151 -12.97 8.75 35.50
C VAL A 151 -11.80 7.78 35.27
N PRO A 152 -11.04 7.90 34.15
CA PRO A 152 -9.89 7.04 33.90
C PRO A 152 -8.91 7.12 35.08
N LEU A 153 -8.61 5.97 35.69
CA LEU A 153 -7.76 5.88 36.88
C LEU A 153 -6.29 5.69 36.50
N HIS A 154 -6.03 5.14 35.31
CA HIS A 154 -4.69 4.83 34.83
C HIS A 154 -4.29 5.72 33.63
N PRO A 155 -3.04 6.21 33.54
CA PRO A 155 -2.58 7.05 32.41
C PRO A 155 -2.79 6.43 31.03
N TYR A 156 -2.73 5.10 30.92
CA TYR A 156 -3.03 4.38 29.68
C TYR A 156 -4.50 4.52 29.26
N GLU A 157 -5.43 4.42 30.21
CA GLU A 157 -6.87 4.55 29.95
C GLU A 157 -7.21 5.95 29.44
N VAL A 158 -6.47 6.98 29.89
CA VAL A 158 -6.59 8.35 29.37
C VAL A 158 -6.17 8.42 27.90
N LEU A 159 -5.07 7.76 27.52
CA LEU A 159 -4.61 7.72 26.13
C LEU A 159 -5.59 6.92 25.24
N GLU A 160 -6.08 5.79 25.73
CA GLU A 160 -7.05 4.96 25.03
C GLU A 160 -8.37 5.72 24.78
N ALA A 161 -8.86 6.45 25.78
CA ALA A 161 -10.06 7.29 25.65
C ALA A 161 -9.90 8.45 24.64
N GLN A 162 -8.68 8.99 24.49
CA GLN A 162 -8.38 10.05 23.52
C GLN A 162 -8.04 9.50 22.13
N LEU A 163 -7.75 8.21 22.01
CA LEU A 163 -7.29 7.62 20.75
C LEU A 163 -8.25 7.87 19.58
N PRO A 164 -9.59 7.77 19.70
CA PRO A 164 -10.49 8.05 18.58
C PRO A 164 -10.30 9.43 17.97
N SER A 165 -10.18 10.49 18.78
CA SER A 165 -10.00 11.85 18.26
C SER A 165 -8.61 12.02 17.64
N VAL A 166 -7.57 11.45 18.27
CA VAL A 166 -6.20 11.47 17.73
C VAL A 166 -6.14 10.77 16.38
N LEU A 167 -6.81 9.62 16.22
CA LEU A 167 -6.86 8.90 14.94
C LEU A 167 -7.53 9.73 13.84
N VAL A 168 -8.63 10.40 14.14
CA VAL A 168 -9.31 11.28 13.17
C VAL A 168 -8.39 12.41 12.73
N GLU A 169 -7.71 13.08 13.66
CA GLU A 169 -6.77 14.16 13.36
C GLU A 169 -5.59 13.67 12.51
N GLU A 170 -4.96 12.56 12.91
CA GLU A 170 -3.78 12.03 12.24
C GLU A 170 -4.11 11.46 10.85
N LEU A 171 -5.24 10.76 10.70
CA LEU A 171 -5.74 10.28 9.39
C LEU A 171 -6.11 11.43 8.46
N HIS A 172 -6.77 12.47 8.98
CA HIS A 172 -7.05 13.67 8.20
C HIS A 172 -5.75 14.36 7.76
N GLY A 173 -4.74 14.41 8.65
CA GLY A 173 -3.39 14.85 8.31
C GLY A 173 -2.80 14.06 7.14
N LEU A 174 -2.88 12.72 7.15
CA LEU A 174 -2.41 11.89 6.04
C LEU A 174 -3.14 12.20 4.73
N ILE A 175 -4.47 12.38 4.75
CA ILE A 175 -5.24 12.74 3.56
C ILE A 175 -4.70 14.03 2.93
N LEU A 176 -4.46 15.07 3.74
CA LEU A 176 -3.90 16.33 3.25
C LEU A 176 -2.51 16.15 2.64
N TYR A 177 -1.64 15.34 3.26
CA TYR A 177 -0.32 15.03 2.72
C TYR A 177 -0.39 14.30 1.39
N THR A 178 -1.29 13.31 1.26
CA THR A 178 -1.49 12.57 0.01
C THR A 178 -2.13 13.43 -1.09
N GLY A 179 -3.00 14.37 -0.73
CA GLY A 179 -3.59 15.33 -1.68
C GLY A 179 -2.51 16.09 -2.47
N ARG A 180 -1.47 16.57 -1.77
CA ARG A 180 -0.33 17.27 -2.39
C ARG A 180 0.44 16.40 -3.39
N LEU A 181 0.55 15.09 -3.14
CA LEU A 181 1.17 14.15 -4.08
C LEU A 181 0.34 14.00 -5.35
N SER A 182 -0.98 13.89 -5.23
CA SER A 182 -1.90 13.76 -6.38
C SER A 182 -1.99 15.03 -7.23
N ASP A 183 -1.81 16.20 -6.63
CA ASP A 183 -1.76 17.49 -7.35
C ASP A 183 -0.41 17.74 -8.06
N HIS A 184 0.58 16.85 -7.89
CA HIS A 184 1.90 17.02 -8.49
C HIS A 184 1.85 16.80 -10.01
N PRO A 185 2.40 17.71 -10.83
CA PRO A 185 2.27 17.67 -12.30
C PRO A 185 2.88 16.42 -12.94
N SER A 186 3.81 15.73 -12.28
CA SER A 186 4.38 14.46 -12.76
C SER A 186 3.44 13.25 -12.62
N VAL A 187 2.36 13.37 -11.84
CA VAL A 187 1.39 12.30 -11.57
C VAL A 187 0.22 12.33 -12.57
N THR A 188 0.20 13.29 -13.51
CA THR A 188 -0.84 13.39 -14.54
C THR A 188 -0.93 12.09 -15.36
N PRO A 189 -2.06 11.37 -15.37
CA PRO A 189 -2.21 10.08 -16.07
C PRO A 189 -1.95 10.14 -17.58
N GLY A 190 -1.90 11.34 -18.17
CA GLY A 190 -1.63 11.56 -19.60
C GLY A 190 -0.15 11.70 -19.98
N ALA A 191 0.77 11.91 -19.04
CA ALA A 191 2.17 12.21 -19.39
C ALA A 191 2.94 11.01 -19.97
N PHE A 192 2.61 9.78 -19.54
CA PHE A 192 3.26 8.57 -20.05
C PHE A 192 2.76 8.11 -21.43
N ILE A 193 1.58 8.57 -21.88
CA ILE A 193 1.03 8.19 -23.20
C ILE A 193 1.63 9.06 -24.31
N VAL A 194 1.99 10.32 -24.01
CA VAL A 194 2.45 11.27 -25.03
C VAL A 194 3.91 11.04 -25.45
N GLN A 195 4.78 10.52 -24.57
CA GLN A 195 6.20 10.41 -24.88
C GLN A 195 6.56 9.21 -25.79
N ASN A 196 5.70 8.19 -25.87
CA ASN A 196 5.88 7.05 -26.78
C ASN A 196 5.38 7.32 -28.22
N GLN A 197 4.62 8.39 -28.46
CA GLN A 197 4.05 8.69 -29.78
C GLN A 197 4.97 9.56 -30.66
N ILE A 198 6.03 10.16 -30.12
CA ILE A 198 6.88 11.11 -30.87
C ILE A 198 8.04 10.42 -31.62
N LYS A 199 8.30 9.12 -31.41
CA LYS A 199 9.48 8.44 -32.00
C LYS A 199 9.22 7.59 -33.25
N PHE A 200 8.00 7.54 -33.79
CA PHE A 200 7.68 6.70 -34.96
C PHE A 200 6.98 7.43 -36.12
N ALA A 201 7.42 8.65 -36.44
CA ALA A 201 7.06 9.26 -37.73
C ALA A 201 8.22 10.04 -38.34
N GLN A 202 9.15 9.32 -38.97
CA GLN A 202 9.87 9.83 -40.13
C GLN A 202 9.93 8.75 -41.21
N PRO A 203 9.20 8.90 -42.33
CA PRO A 203 9.55 8.26 -43.57
C PRO A 203 10.49 9.19 -44.34
N THR A 204 11.73 8.74 -44.50
CA THR A 204 12.71 9.25 -45.46
C THR A 204 12.20 9.16 -46.91
N LEU A 205 12.59 10.14 -47.71
CA LEU A 205 12.37 10.32 -49.15
C LEU A 205 12.29 9.03 -49.99
N TYR A 206 11.35 9.01 -50.93
CA TYR A 206 11.55 8.36 -52.23
C TYR A 206 11.24 9.37 -53.35
N LYS A 207 12.26 9.67 -54.15
CA LYS A 207 12.18 10.45 -55.40
C LYS A 207 12.26 9.46 -56.56
N PRO A 208 11.49 9.65 -57.64
CA PRO A 208 12.02 9.30 -58.96
C PRO A 208 11.92 10.50 -59.91
N ASP A 209 13.05 10.77 -60.58
CA ASP A 209 13.20 11.76 -61.64
C ASP A 209 12.58 11.26 -62.98
N SER A 210 11.88 12.18 -63.64
CA SER A 210 11.91 12.57 -65.08
C SER A 210 11.53 11.61 -66.24
N SER A 211 10.94 12.27 -67.27
CA SER A 211 10.59 11.89 -68.67
C SER A 211 9.29 11.08 -68.85
N VAL A 212 8.33 11.48 -69.69
CA VAL A 212 8.37 12.10 -71.05
C VAL A 212 7.41 13.27 -71.18
#